data_AF-A0A1C0SF51-F1
#
_entry.id   AF-A0A1C0SF51-F1
#
_cell.length_a   1.000
_cell.length_b   1.000
_cell.length_c   1.000
_cell.angle_alpha   90.00
_cell.angle_beta   90.00
_cell.angle_gamma   90.00
#
_symmetry.space_group_name_H-M   'P 1'
#
loop_
_entity.id
_entity.type
_entity.pdbx_description
1 polymer ?
#
loop_
_entity_poly.entity_id
_entity_poly.type
_entity_poly.pdbx_seq_one_letter_code
_entity_poly.pdbx_strand_id
1 'polypeptide(L)'
;MHSLPRTMAILPREMNQIENVFKEVLRERGLTRQCKAAEPIAKRLIDLYLSGVREDVALKYLTYLDEPVATRPWQNVEALTSPVDDGLDSPMVHTPADRG
;
A
#
# COMPACT_ATOMS: atom_id res chain seq x y z
N MET A 1 -38.42 11.97 4.16
CA MET A 1 -37.51 13.00 4.69
C MET A 1 -36.13 12.72 4.10
N HIS A 2 -35.71 13.51 3.11
CA HIS A 2 -34.36 13.37 2.55
C HIS A 2 -33.40 14.12 3.47
N SER A 3 -32.71 13.38 4.34
CA SER A 3 -31.59 13.94 5.09
C SER A 3 -30.52 14.34 4.08
N LEU A 4 -30.40 15.64 3.80
CA LEU A 4 -29.28 16.18 3.04
C LEU A 4 -27.98 15.64 3.67
N PRO A 5 -26.99 15.20 2.87
CA PRO A 5 -25.70 14.84 3.43
C PRO A 5 -25.23 16.07 4.21
N ARG A 6 -25.00 15.93 5.52
CA ARG A 6 -24.35 16.98 6.29
C ARG A 6 -22.99 17.15 5.64
N THR A 7 -22.84 18.19 4.82
CA THR A 7 -21.53 18.64 4.39
C THR A 7 -20.82 19.08 5.66
N MET A 8 -20.08 18.15 6.26
CA MET A 8 -19.25 18.42 7.43
C MET A 8 -18.22 19.45 6.94
N ALA A 9 -18.37 20.70 7.38
CA ALA A 9 -17.39 21.71 7.09
C ALA A 9 -16.04 21.25 7.66
N ILE A 10 -15.00 21.22 6.83
CA ILE A 10 -13.65 20.89 7.29
C ILE A 10 -13.13 22.11 8.04
N LEU A 11 -12.98 21.99 9.35
CA LEU A 11 -12.40 23.05 10.17
C LEU A 11 -10.90 23.20 9.88
N PRO A 12 -10.30 24.37 10.13
CA PRO A 12 -8.86 24.58 9.90
C PRO A 12 -7.97 23.55 10.60
N ARG A 13 -8.35 23.12 11.81
CA ARG A 13 -7.65 22.06 12.56
C ARG A 13 -7.70 20.72 11.84
N GLU A 14 -8.86 20.39 11.28
CA GLU A 14 -9.09 19.14 10.55
C GLU A 14 -8.32 19.15 9.22
N MET A 15 -8.29 20.30 8.53
CA MET A 15 -7.47 20.48 7.32
C MET A 15 -5.97 20.27 7.61
N ASN A 16 -5.47 20.77 8.74
CA ASN A 16 -4.07 20.53 9.13
C ASN A 16 -3.78 19.04 9.36
N GLN A 17 -4.73 18.28 9.91
CA GLN A 17 -4.58 16.83 10.07
C GLN A 17 -4.56 16.13 8.71
N ILE A 18 -5.50 16.46 7.82
CA ILE A 18 -5.55 15.92 6.46
C ILE A 18 -4.24 16.23 5.71
N GLU A 19 -3.70 17.45 5.85
CA GLU A 19 -2.44 17.84 5.23
C GLU A 19 -1.25 17.03 5.78
N ASN A 20 -1.23 16.75 7.09
CA ASN A 20 -0.20 15.91 7.69
C ASN A 20 -0.25 14.48 7.13
N VAL A 21 -1.42 13.84 7.13
CA VAL A 21 -1.62 12.51 6.54
C VAL A 21 -1.17 12.50 5.08
N PHE A 22 -1.57 13.51 4.31
CA PHE A 22 -1.21 13.65 2.91
C PHE A 22 0.31 13.70 2.71
N LYS A 23 1.03 14.50 3.50
CA LYS A 23 2.49 14.58 3.44
C LYS A 23 3.15 13.26 3.80
N GLU A 24 2.63 12.54 4.78
CA GLU A 24 3.14 11.22 5.15
C GLU A 24 2.93 10.19 4.05
N VAL A 25 1.73 10.13 3.47
CA VAL A 25 1.43 9.25 2.34
C VAL A 25 2.33 9.55 1.14
N LEU A 26 2.56 10.82 0.83
CA LEU A 26 3.49 11.22 -0.24
C LEU A 26 4.92 10.79 0.08
N ARG A 27 5.39 11.00 1.31
CA ARG A 27 6.74 10.61 1.77
C ARG A 27 6.95 9.10 1.66
N GLU A 28 5.98 8.30 2.09
CA GLU A 28 6.06 6.83 2.02
C GLU A 28 6.02 6.31 0.58
N ARG A 29 5.33 7.01 -0.33
CA ARG A 29 5.31 6.67 -1.76
C ARG A 29 6.50 7.25 -2.54
N GLY A 30 7.38 8.02 -1.89
CA GLY A 30 8.46 8.75 -2.57
C GLY A 30 7.95 9.80 -3.56
N LEU A 31 6.70 10.24 -3.41
CA LEU A 31 6.04 11.19 -4.30
C LEU A 31 6.23 12.62 -3.82
N THR A 32 6.29 13.55 -4.77
CA THR A 32 6.31 14.99 -4.48
C THR A 32 4.91 15.57 -4.58
N ARG A 33 4.62 16.65 -3.86
CA ARG A 33 3.33 17.35 -3.92
C ARG A 33 2.95 17.84 -5.33
N GLN A 34 3.95 18.02 -6.20
CA GLN A 34 3.77 18.54 -7.56
C GLN A 34 3.52 17.42 -8.60
N CYS A 35 3.47 16.16 -8.19
CA CYS A 35 3.20 15.06 -9.12
C CYS A 35 1.71 14.92 -9.43
N LYS A 36 1.37 14.46 -10.64
CA LYS A 36 -0.02 14.18 -11.05
C LYS A 36 -0.71 13.16 -10.15
N ALA A 37 0.04 12.27 -9.50
CA ALA A 37 -0.49 11.29 -8.56
C ALA A 37 -0.88 11.91 -7.20
N ALA A 38 -0.44 13.13 -6.87
CA ALA A 38 -0.75 13.78 -5.60
C ALA A 38 -2.20 14.29 -5.53
N GLU A 39 -2.75 14.75 -6.66
CA GLU A 39 -4.12 15.25 -6.76
C GLU A 39 -5.18 14.17 -6.42
N PRO A 40 -5.18 12.96 -7.01
CA PRO A 40 -6.16 11.94 -6.66
C PRO A 40 -6.04 11.48 -5.20
N ILE A 41 -4.82 11.45 -4.63
CA ILE A 41 -4.59 11.15 -3.21
C ILE A 41 -5.25 12.21 -2.32
N ALA A 42 -5.04 13.50 -2.61
CA ALA A 42 -5.63 14.58 -1.85
C ALA A 42 -7.16 14.57 -1.92
N LYS A 43 -7.71 14.37 -3.12
CA LYS A 43 -9.16 14.26 -3.34
C LYS A 43 -9.75 13.11 -2.52
N ARG A 44 -9.10 11.93 -2.55
CA ARG A 44 -9.56 10.75 -1.80
C ARG A 44 -9.56 10.99 -0.30
N LEU A 45 -8.51 11.60 0.24
CA LEU A 45 -8.44 11.94 1.67
C LEU A 45 -9.59 12.87 2.09
N ILE A 46 -9.89 13.88 1.26
CA ILE A 46 -11.01 14.81 1.51
C ILE A 46 -12.36 14.06 1.46
N ASP A 47 -12.59 13.21 0.45
CA ASP A 47 -13.83 12.44 0.34
C ASP A 47 -14.02 11.49 1.54
N LEU A 48 -12.96 10.81 1.98
CA LEU A 48 -12.98 9.96 3.17
C LEU A 48 -13.32 10.77 4.42
N TYR A 49 -12.74 11.97 4.56
CA TYR A 49 -13.02 12.86 5.68
C TYR A 49 -14.48 13.33 5.71
N LEU A 50 -15.01 13.69 4.55
CA LEU A 50 -16.40 14.12 4.39
C LEU A 50 -17.39 12.97 4.61
N SER A 51 -16.98 11.73 4.30
CA SER A 51 -17.76 10.52 4.60
C SER A 51 -17.80 10.17 6.10
N GLY A 52 -16.94 10.79 6.91
CA GLY A 52 -16.91 10.63 8.36
C GLY A 52 -15.67 9.92 8.91
N VAL A 53 -14.69 9.56 8.07
CA VAL A 53 -13.43 8.97 8.54
C VAL A 53 -12.57 10.07 9.16
N ARG A 54 -12.39 10.00 10.49
CA ARG A 54 -11.63 10.97 11.29
C ARG A 54 -10.28 10.45 11.76
N GLU A 55 -10.09 9.14 11.72
CA GLU A 55 -8.88 8.50 12.24
C GLU A 55 -7.76 8.53 11.20
N ASP A 56 -6.58 9.01 11.63
CA ASP A 56 -5.39 9.19 10.81
C ASP A 56 -4.95 7.90 10.11
N VAL A 57 -4.87 6.81 10.87
CA VAL A 57 -4.49 5.48 10.38
C VAL A 57 -5.49 4.97 9.34
N ALA A 58 -6.79 5.17 9.57
CA ALA A 58 -7.84 4.77 8.64
C ALA A 58 -7.81 5.61 7.35
N LEU A 59 -7.63 6.92 7.45
CA LEU A 59 -7.48 7.83 6.30
C LEU A 59 -6.31 7.39 5.42
N LYS A 60 -5.17 7.13 6.06
CA LYS A 60 -3.97 6.64 5.41
C LYS A 60 -4.24 5.29 4.72
N TYR A 61 -4.72 4.29 5.45
CA TYR A 61 -4.98 2.94 4.95
C TYR A 61 -5.97 2.91 3.78
N LEU A 62 -7.11 3.60 3.90
CA LEU A 62 -8.14 3.64 2.87
C LEU A 62 -7.66 4.37 1.60
N THR A 63 -6.75 5.33 1.75
CA THR A 63 -6.09 6.00 0.62
C THR A 63 -5.10 5.09 -0.12
N TYR A 64 -4.54 4.07 0.54
CA TYR A 64 -3.75 3.01 -0.11
C TYR A 64 -4.59 1.93 -0.80
N LEU A 65 -5.82 1.71 -0.34
CA LEU A 65 -6.68 0.66 -0.90
C LEU A 65 -7.25 1.01 -2.27
N ASP A 66 -7.37 2.31 -2.59
CA ASP A 66 -7.92 2.82 -3.86
C ASP A 66 -6.91 2.75 -5.03
N GLU A 67 -5.64 2.45 -4.75
CA GLU A 67 -4.64 2.19 -5.78
C GLU A 67 -4.90 0.81 -6.43
N PRO A 68 -4.81 0.67 -7.78
CA PRO A 68 -4.73 -0.65 -8.38
C PRO A 68 -3.61 -1.42 -7.68
N VAL A 69 -3.89 -2.68 -7.31
CA VAL A 69 -3.03 -3.56 -6.50
C VAL A 69 -1.54 -3.51 -6.88
N ALA A 70 -1.22 -3.20 -8.15
CA ALA A 70 0.11 -3.12 -8.73
C ALA A 70 1.11 -2.14 -8.07
N THR A 71 0.68 -1.15 -7.28
CA THR A 71 1.57 -0.09 -6.75
C THR A 71 1.72 -0.11 -5.22
N ARG A 72 1.17 -1.13 -4.55
CA ARG A 72 1.25 -1.27 -3.09
C ARG A 72 2.69 -1.62 -2.64
N PRO A 73 3.34 -0.80 -1.78
CA PRO A 73 4.69 -1.08 -1.31
C PRO A 73 4.78 -2.27 -0.32
N TRP A 74 3.65 -2.79 0.14
CA TRP A 74 3.58 -3.90 1.11
C TRP A 74 3.34 -5.28 0.46
N GLN A 75 3.38 -5.38 -0.86
CA GLN A 75 3.28 -6.68 -1.55
C GLN A 75 4.61 -7.41 -1.74
N ASN A 76 5.72 -6.87 -1.25
CA ASN A 76 6.98 -7.64 -1.22
C ASN A 76 6.96 -8.68 -0.07
N VAL A 77 6.02 -9.61 -0.12
CA VAL A 77 6.04 -10.88 0.63
C VAL A 77 6.74 -11.99 -0.17
N GLU A 78 7.28 -11.66 -1.35
CA GLU A 78 7.97 -12.59 -2.26
C GLU A 78 9.32 -13.10 -1.70
N ALA A 79 9.70 -12.67 -0.48
CA ALA A 79 10.83 -13.23 0.25
C ALA A 79 10.48 -14.37 1.23
N LEU A 80 9.19 -14.72 1.41
CA LEU A 80 8.78 -15.79 2.34
C LEU A 80 8.45 -17.13 1.68
N THR A 81 8.44 -17.20 0.35
CA THR A 81 8.35 -18.47 -0.38
C THR A 81 9.68 -18.75 -1.08
N SER A 82 10.78 -18.70 -0.33
CA SER A 82 11.95 -19.48 -0.77
C SER A 82 11.50 -20.94 -0.82
N PRO A 83 11.59 -21.62 -1.97
CA PRO A 83 11.47 -23.07 -1.96
C PRO A 83 12.56 -23.56 -1.01
N VAL A 84 12.17 -24.25 0.05
CA VAL A 84 13.11 -25.04 0.83
C VAL A 84 13.71 -26.05 -0.13
N ASP A 85 14.96 -25.78 -0.54
CA ASP A 85 15.82 -26.73 -1.23
C ASP A 85 16.09 -27.86 -0.23
N ASP A 86 15.22 -28.88 -0.24
CA ASP A 86 15.48 -30.14 0.44
C ASP A 86 16.46 -30.94 -0.43
N GLY A 87 17.68 -30.40 -0.53
CA GLY A 87 18.82 -31.02 -1.16
C GLY A 87 19.39 -32.10 -0.25
N LEU A 88 18.70 -33.24 -0.14
CA LEU A 88 19.29 -34.43 0.49
C LEU A 88 18.64 -35.74 -0.01
N ASP A 89 19.03 -36.19 -1.21
CA ASP A 89 19.51 -37.57 -1.39
C ASP A 89 20.16 -37.74 -2.79
N SER A 90 21.48 -37.78 -2.82
CA SER A 90 22.23 -38.56 -3.80
C SER A 90 23.41 -39.14 -3.05
N PRO A 91 23.55 -40.46 -3.03
CA PRO A 91 24.48 -41.07 -3.98
C PRO A 91 23.95 -42.44 -4.46
N MET A 92 24.19 -42.90 -5.69
CA MET A 92 25.46 -43.47 -6.13
C MET A 92 25.28 -43.83 -7.61
N VAL A 93 26.02 -43.18 -8.51
CA VAL A 93 26.23 -43.74 -9.85
C VAL A 93 27.35 -44.77 -9.71
N HIS A 94 27.06 -46.03 -10.03
CA HIS A 94 28.06 -47.08 -10.13
C HIS A 94 27.97 -47.70 -11.52
N THR A 95 28.74 -47.12 -12.44
CA THR A 95 29.11 -47.82 -13.67
C THR A 95 30.54 -47.43 -14.04
N PRO A 96 31.56 -48.24 -13.68
CA PRO A 96 32.80 -48.21 -14.42
C PRO A 96 32.66 -49.11 -15.65
N ALA A 97 32.69 -48.48 -16.82
CA ALA A 97 32.97 -49.16 -18.08
C ALA A 97 34.50 -49.18 -18.27
N ASP A 98 35.14 -50.35 -18.14
CA ASP A 98 36.42 -50.65 -18.80
C ASP A 98 36.81 -52.14 -18.74
N ARG A 99 36.92 -52.75 -19.94
CA ARG A 99 37.88 -53.77 -20.41
C ARG A 99 37.27 -54.41 -21.67
N GLY A 100 37.93 -54.43 -22.82
CA GLY A 100 39.32 -54.84 -23.02
C GLY A 100 39.30 -56.30 -23.43
#